data_AF-A0A0W0ZQ01-F1
#
_entry.id   AF-A0A0W0ZQ01-F1
#
_cell.length_a   1.000
_cell.length_b   1.000
_cell.length_c   1.000
_cell.angle_alpha   90.00
_cell.angle_beta   90.00
_cell.angle_gamma   90.00
#
_symmetry.space_group_name_H-M   'P 1'
#
loop_
_entity.id
_entity.type
_entity.pdbx_description
1 polymer ?
#
loop_
_entity_poly.entity_id
_entity_poly.type
_entity_poly.pdbx_seq_one_letter_code
_entity_poly.pdbx_strand_id
1 'polypeptide(L)'
;MPVVTKKDALKKIAADLLCEKSKVDNAYRSTLDLNFYHDVPLIDNSDCERIKRRKDVIDAVYQELFNAIAPFSTADQKYIPVSGNLQEHINKHIDTLDETQAEAALKSFTDENSFISQLTQPMDRSEMVKPDCSPFSTDKKDQAKNISAIRGHTIDGGWALSFFSKIINLAKEALGVKTSSEKVLDSTMELARSSLS
;
A
#
# COMPACT_ATOMS: atom_id res chain seq x y z
N MET A 1 -25.28 -4.79 -3.03
CA MET A 1 -24.09 -4.17 -2.40
C MET A 1 -24.08 -2.69 -2.78
N PRO A 2 -23.74 -1.76 -1.86
CA PRO A 2 -23.66 -0.34 -2.24
C PRO A 2 -22.63 -0.19 -3.37
N VAL A 3 -23.00 0.50 -4.44
CA VAL A 3 -22.08 0.81 -5.55
C VAL A 3 -21.02 1.74 -4.99
N VAL A 4 -19.82 1.22 -4.72
CA VAL A 4 -18.68 2.04 -4.29
C VAL A 4 -18.27 2.87 -5.50
N THR A 5 -18.49 4.18 -5.44
CA THR A 5 -18.02 5.07 -6.52
C THR A 5 -16.49 5.11 -6.52
N LYS A 6 -15.87 5.50 -7.63
CA LYS A 6 -14.40 5.57 -7.72
C LYS A 6 -13.81 6.53 -6.68
N LYS A 7 -14.50 7.64 -6.42
CA LYS A 7 -14.14 8.59 -5.35
C LYS A 7 -14.26 7.97 -3.97
N ASP A 8 -15.34 7.24 -3.69
CA ASP A 8 -15.51 6.59 -2.39
C ASP A 8 -14.44 5.53 -2.14
N ALA A 9 -14.03 4.80 -3.19
CA ALA A 9 -12.90 3.88 -3.14
C ALA A 9 -11.60 4.62 -2.81
N LEU A 10 -11.29 5.72 -3.50
CA LEU A 10 -10.10 6.54 -3.20
C LEU A 10 -10.11 7.08 -1.77
N LYS A 11 -11.25 7.58 -1.28
CA LYS A 11 -11.39 8.07 0.10
C LYS A 11 -11.14 6.95 1.12
N LYS A 12 -11.64 5.75 0.84
CA LYS A 12 -11.43 4.59 1.70
C LYS A 12 -9.98 4.11 1.68
N ILE A 13 -9.34 4.05 0.50
CA ILE A 13 -7.91 3.76 0.37
C ILE A 13 -7.08 4.79 1.16
N ALA A 14 -7.39 6.07 1.02
CA ALA A 14 -6.72 7.14 1.75
C ALA A 14 -6.89 7.01 3.27
N ALA A 15 -8.10 6.70 3.74
CA ALA A 15 -8.38 6.49 5.16
C ALA A 15 -7.62 5.28 5.72
N ASP A 16 -7.63 4.15 5.00
CA ASP A 16 -6.92 2.94 5.42
C ASP A 16 -5.40 3.16 5.46
N LEU A 17 -4.83 3.89 4.50
CA LEU A 17 -3.41 4.27 4.48
C LEU A 17 -3.04 5.20 5.63
N LEU A 18 -3.84 6.22 5.91
CA LEU A 18 -3.59 7.14 7.03
C LEU A 18 -3.70 6.44 8.38
N CYS A 19 -4.68 5.54 8.54
CA CYS A 19 -4.82 4.71 9.73
C CYS A 19 -3.59 3.83 9.95
N GLU A 20 -3.14 3.16 8.89
CA GLU A 20 -1.96 2.30 8.97
C GLU A 20 -0.68 3.09 9.20
N LYS A 21 -0.53 4.26 8.56
CA LYS A 21 0.55 5.20 8.83
C LYS A 21 0.61 5.61 10.30
N SER A 22 -0.52 5.96 10.90
CA SER A 22 -0.58 6.33 12.32
C SER A 22 -0.15 5.17 13.24
N LYS A 23 -0.59 3.94 12.96
CA LYS A 23 -0.16 2.76 13.73
C LYS A 23 1.34 2.54 13.63
N VAL A 24 1.90 2.66 12.42
CA VAL A 24 3.33 2.46 12.17
C VAL A 24 4.16 3.58 12.79
N ASP A 25 3.72 4.84 12.72
CA ASP A 25 4.39 5.97 13.35
C ASP A 25 4.40 5.82 14.89
N ASN A 26 3.30 5.35 15.49
CA ASN A 26 3.23 5.07 16.92
C ASN A 26 4.15 3.91 17.32
N ALA A 27 4.13 2.81 16.57
CA ALA A 27 5.02 1.68 16.79
C ALA A 27 6.49 2.08 16.64
N TYR A 28 6.83 2.89 15.63
CA TYR A 28 8.19 3.41 15.40
C TYR A 28 8.69 4.22 16.60
N ARG A 29 7.88 5.15 17.10
CA ARG A 29 8.22 5.95 18.29
C ARG A 29 8.42 5.06 19.52
N SER A 30 7.46 4.18 19.81
CA SER A 30 7.55 3.26 20.95
C SER A 30 8.78 2.35 20.87
N THR A 31 9.10 1.80 19.70
CA THR A 31 10.28 0.94 19.52
C THR A 31 11.58 1.71 19.72
N LEU A 32 11.69 2.94 19.19
CA LEU A 32 12.87 3.78 19.42
C LEU A 32 13.01 4.18 20.89
N ASP A 33 11.91 4.60 21.53
CA ASP A 33 11.92 5.00 22.93
C ASP A 33 12.31 3.81 23.85
N LEU A 34 11.79 2.61 23.56
CA LEU A 34 12.13 1.40 24.31
C LEU A 34 13.59 0.94 24.09
N ASN A 35 14.12 1.06 22.86
CA ASN A 35 15.53 0.79 22.58
C ASN A 35 16.45 1.81 23.31
N PHE A 36 16.09 3.10 23.29
CA PHE A 36 16.93 4.16 23.83
C PHE A 36 16.91 4.29 25.36
N TYR A 37 15.74 4.14 26.00
CA TYR A 37 15.59 4.47 27.43
C TYR A 37 15.68 3.29 28.38
N HIS A 38 15.51 2.07 27.89
CA HIS A 38 15.20 0.96 28.79
C HIS A 38 16.17 -0.22 28.72
N ASP A 39 17.22 -0.18 27.88
CA ASP A 39 18.16 -1.31 27.67
C ASP A 39 17.40 -2.65 27.65
N VAL A 40 16.20 -2.67 27.04
CA VAL A 40 15.29 -3.79 27.18
C VAL A 40 15.86 -4.93 26.35
N PRO A 41 16.18 -6.09 26.95
CA PRO A 41 16.76 -7.22 26.22
C PRO A 41 15.78 -7.88 25.22
N LEU A 42 14.60 -7.28 24.99
CA LEU A 42 13.54 -7.77 24.12
C LEU A 42 13.45 -7.02 22.78
N ILE A 43 14.10 -5.86 22.63
CA ILE A 43 14.09 -5.07 21.38
C ILE A 43 15.52 -4.83 20.97
N ASP A 44 15.94 -5.42 19.86
CA ASP A 44 17.28 -5.23 19.32
C ASP A 44 17.30 -4.15 18.21
N ASN A 45 18.50 -3.84 17.69
CA ASN A 45 18.66 -2.90 16.59
C ASN A 45 17.97 -3.37 15.30
N SER A 46 17.77 -4.68 15.14
CA SER A 46 17.06 -5.24 13.98
C SER A 46 15.57 -4.90 14.05
N ASP A 47 14.96 -4.89 15.25
CA ASP A 47 13.57 -4.46 15.43
C ASP A 47 13.37 -2.98 15.11
N CYS A 48 14.34 -2.13 15.47
CA CYS A 48 14.34 -0.72 15.10
C CYS A 48 14.44 -0.52 13.57
N GLU A 49 15.33 -1.26 12.91
CA GLU A 49 15.42 -1.23 11.44
C GLU A 49 14.15 -1.74 10.76
N ARG A 50 13.54 -2.79 11.31
CA ARG A 50 12.28 -3.37 10.80
C ARG A 50 11.15 -2.36 10.82
N ILE A 51 10.93 -1.71 11.97
CA ILE A 51 9.83 -0.73 12.08
C ILE A 51 10.11 0.54 11.27
N LYS A 52 11.39 0.95 11.16
CA LYS A 52 11.80 2.04 10.27
C LYS A 52 11.43 1.76 8.81
N ARG A 53 11.77 0.57 8.30
CA ARG A 53 11.42 0.19 6.92
C ARG A 53 9.92 0.14 6.70
N ARG A 54 9.15 -0.43 7.64
CA ARG A 54 7.68 -0.44 7.56
C ARG A 54 7.12 0.98 7.42
N LYS A 55 7.69 1.93 8.15
CA LYS A 55 7.35 3.35 8.05
C LYS A 55 7.69 3.91 6.67
N ASP A 56 8.90 3.68 6.18
CA ASP A 56 9.36 4.16 4.87
C ASP A 56 8.46 3.65 3.73
N VAL A 57 7.99 2.41 3.81
CA VAL A 57 7.08 1.81 2.82
C VAL A 57 5.72 2.50 2.84
N ILE A 58 5.12 2.66 4.01
CA ILE A 58 3.80 3.30 4.12
C ILE A 58 3.88 4.76 3.67
N ASP A 59 4.97 5.45 3.99
CA ASP A 59 5.21 6.81 3.52
C ASP A 59 5.35 6.87 2.00
N ALA A 60 6.09 5.93 1.40
CA ALA A 60 6.23 5.85 -0.06
C ALA A 60 4.90 5.56 -0.76
N VAL A 61 4.09 4.62 -0.25
CA VAL A 61 2.77 4.28 -0.80
C VAL A 61 1.80 5.45 -0.63
N TYR A 62 1.82 6.13 0.51
CA TYR A 62 1.01 7.33 0.72
C TYR A 62 1.40 8.45 -0.25
N GLN A 63 2.70 8.63 -0.50
CA GLN A 63 3.18 9.60 -1.47
C GLN A 63 2.75 9.24 -2.91
N GLU A 64 2.74 7.97 -3.28
CA GLU A 64 2.23 7.50 -4.57
C GLU A 64 0.73 7.82 -4.73
N LEU A 65 -0.08 7.59 -3.69
CA LEU A 65 -1.49 8.01 -3.67
C LEU A 65 -1.63 9.52 -3.88
N PHE A 66 -0.87 10.32 -3.14
CA PHE A 66 -0.94 11.76 -3.27
C PHE A 66 -0.50 12.22 -4.67
N ASN A 67 0.56 11.64 -5.22
CA ASN A 67 1.04 11.94 -6.57
C ASN A 67 0.06 11.50 -7.67
N ALA A 68 -0.77 10.49 -7.41
CA ALA A 68 -1.83 10.07 -8.32
C ALA A 68 -3.04 11.02 -8.31
N ILE A 69 -3.31 11.68 -7.18
CA ILE A 69 -4.46 12.60 -7.02
C ILE A 69 -4.09 14.05 -7.34
N ALA A 70 -2.94 14.52 -6.87
CA ALA A 70 -2.53 15.92 -6.91
C ALA A 70 -2.54 16.55 -8.31
N PRO A 71 -2.14 15.87 -9.41
CA PRO A 71 -2.17 16.44 -10.76
C PRO A 71 -3.58 16.80 -11.25
N PHE A 72 -4.61 16.14 -10.72
CA PHE A 72 -6.00 16.33 -11.13
C PHE A 72 -6.76 17.27 -10.21
N SER A 73 -6.24 17.51 -9.01
CA SER A 73 -6.96 18.28 -8.01
C SER A 73 -6.89 19.79 -8.29
N THR A 74 -8.03 20.46 -8.18
CA THR A 74 -8.16 21.92 -8.26
C THR A 74 -8.20 22.58 -6.88
N ALA A 75 -8.00 21.82 -5.80
CA ALA A 75 -7.98 22.38 -4.46
C ALA A 75 -6.75 23.29 -4.27
N ASP A 76 -6.98 24.49 -3.75
CA ASP A 76 -6.00 25.59 -3.67
C ASP A 76 -4.83 25.32 -2.67
N GLN A 77 -4.81 24.14 -2.05
CA GLN A 77 -3.79 23.74 -1.08
C GLN A 77 -2.79 22.78 -1.74
N LYS A 78 -1.79 23.33 -2.44
CA LYS A 78 -0.71 22.53 -3.06
C LYS A 78 0.18 21.77 -2.07
N TYR A 79 0.06 22.05 -0.76
CA TYR A 79 0.94 21.53 0.28
C TYR A 79 0.15 20.74 1.32
N ILE A 80 0.73 19.63 1.77
CA ILE A 80 0.23 18.84 2.89
C ILE A 80 0.30 19.73 4.16
N PRO A 81 -0.80 19.91 4.90
CA PRO A 81 -0.83 20.80 6.05
C PRO A 81 0.08 20.28 7.17
N VAL A 82 0.95 21.16 7.69
CA VAL A 82 1.84 20.88 8.85
C VAL A 82 1.03 20.67 10.13
N SER A 83 -0.14 21.30 10.21
CA SER A 83 -1.13 21.15 11.28
C SER A 83 -2.54 21.02 10.68
N GLY A 84 -3.24 19.92 10.96
CA GLY A 84 -4.60 19.70 10.49
C GLY A 84 -4.93 18.22 10.28
N ASN A 85 -6.20 17.93 9.99
CA ASN A 85 -6.66 16.59 9.69
C ASN A 85 -6.24 16.18 8.26
N LEU A 86 -5.18 15.36 8.14
CA LEU A 86 -4.68 14.85 6.86
C LEU A 86 -5.76 14.15 6.04
N GLN A 87 -6.72 13.49 6.71
CA GLN A 87 -7.83 12.82 6.05
C GLN A 87 -8.80 13.81 5.42
N GLU A 88 -9.11 14.92 6.09
CA GLU A 88 -9.92 15.98 5.49
C GLU A 88 -9.20 16.65 4.32
N HIS A 89 -7.89 16.86 4.45
CA HIS A 89 -7.09 17.44 3.38
C HIS A 89 -7.11 16.57 2.12
N ILE A 90 -6.80 15.28 2.23
CA ILE A 90 -6.81 14.39 1.07
C ILE A 90 -8.23 14.19 0.50
N ASN A 91 -9.25 14.15 1.36
CA ASN A 91 -10.64 14.08 0.91
C ASN A 91 -11.04 15.29 0.07
N LYS A 92 -10.62 16.51 0.46
CA LYS A 92 -10.85 17.72 -0.34
C LYS A 92 -10.23 17.61 -1.73
N HIS A 93 -9.02 17.07 -1.83
CA HIS A 93 -8.40 16.83 -3.13
C HIS A 93 -9.23 15.81 -3.93
N ILE A 94 -9.59 14.66 -3.35
CA ILE A 94 -10.40 13.62 -4.01
C ILE A 94 -11.77 14.17 -4.49
N ASP A 95 -12.40 15.04 -3.70
CA ASP A 95 -13.70 15.61 -4.03
C ASP A 95 -13.67 16.46 -5.31
N THR A 96 -12.54 17.10 -5.60
CA THR A 96 -12.35 17.92 -6.82
C THR A 96 -12.18 17.12 -8.11
N LEU A 97 -11.88 15.82 -8.03
CA LEU A 97 -11.68 15.00 -9.22
C LEU A 97 -13.00 14.80 -9.98
N ASP A 98 -12.99 14.63 -11.28
CA ASP A 98 -14.11 14.02 -12.01
C ASP A 98 -14.00 12.47 -11.98
N GLU A 99 -15.01 11.80 -12.52
CA GLU A 99 -15.06 10.32 -12.53
C GLU A 99 -13.91 9.70 -13.35
N THR A 100 -13.47 10.36 -14.43
CA THR A 100 -12.38 9.90 -15.30
C THR A 100 -11.02 10.06 -14.60
N GLN A 101 -10.84 11.16 -13.87
CA GLN A 101 -9.66 11.44 -13.08
C GLN A 101 -9.56 10.49 -11.87
N ALA A 102 -10.68 10.23 -11.21
CA ALA A 102 -10.74 9.23 -10.14
C ALA A 102 -10.40 7.83 -10.67
N GLU A 103 -10.83 7.50 -11.88
CA GLU A 103 -10.44 6.26 -12.56
C GLU A 103 -8.94 6.19 -12.85
N ALA A 104 -8.35 7.26 -13.38
CA ALA A 104 -6.92 7.33 -13.66
C ALA A 104 -6.09 7.17 -12.37
N ALA A 105 -6.50 7.82 -11.28
CA ALA A 105 -5.87 7.69 -9.97
C ALA A 105 -6.01 6.27 -9.40
N LEU A 106 -7.15 5.60 -9.55
CA LEU A 106 -7.29 4.20 -9.12
C LEU A 106 -6.46 3.23 -9.98
N LYS A 107 -6.35 3.49 -11.29
CA LYS A 107 -5.56 2.66 -12.20
C LYS A 107 -4.09 2.62 -11.82
N SER A 108 -3.54 3.70 -11.24
CA SER A 108 -2.14 3.71 -10.78
C SER A 108 -1.88 2.71 -9.64
N PHE A 109 -2.91 2.27 -8.90
CA PHE A 109 -2.78 1.22 -7.87
C PHE A 109 -2.85 -0.19 -8.44
N THR A 110 -3.46 -0.34 -9.61
CA THR A 110 -3.71 -1.64 -10.25
C THR A 110 -2.76 -1.94 -11.39
N ASP A 111 -2.02 -0.94 -11.88
CA ASP A 111 -0.95 -1.14 -12.86
C ASP A 111 0.04 -2.15 -12.30
N GLU A 112 0.36 -3.18 -13.06
CA GLU A 112 1.30 -4.23 -12.68
C GLU A 112 2.70 -3.68 -12.41
N ASN A 113 3.03 -2.53 -13.00
CA ASN A 113 4.28 -1.82 -12.80
C ASN A 113 4.25 -0.86 -11.59
N SER A 114 3.08 -0.63 -10.99
CA SER A 114 2.98 0.20 -9.79
C SER A 114 3.74 -0.45 -8.63
N PHE A 115 4.26 0.39 -7.75
CA PHE A 115 5.01 -0.09 -6.60
C PHE A 115 4.13 -0.99 -5.72
N ILE A 116 2.85 -0.63 -5.54
CA ILE A 116 1.88 -1.38 -4.75
C ILE A 116 1.60 -2.76 -5.36
N SER A 117 1.43 -2.88 -6.68
CA SER A 117 1.25 -4.17 -7.34
C SER A 117 2.46 -5.09 -7.12
N GLN A 118 3.68 -4.55 -7.27
CA GLN A 118 4.90 -5.32 -7.07
C GLN A 118 5.05 -5.82 -5.62
N LEU A 119 4.57 -5.07 -4.62
CA LEU A 119 4.54 -5.50 -3.22
C LEU A 119 3.65 -6.72 -2.98
N THR A 120 2.73 -7.03 -3.89
CA THR A 120 1.77 -8.15 -3.76
C THR A 120 2.07 -9.35 -4.67
N GLN A 121 3.05 -9.26 -5.59
CA GLN A 121 3.38 -10.37 -6.48
C GLN A 121 4.07 -11.54 -5.73
N PRO A 122 3.72 -12.81 -5.99
CA PRO A 122 4.44 -13.95 -5.42
C PRO A 122 5.90 -13.95 -5.93
N MET A 123 6.88 -13.99 -5.02
CA MET A 123 8.30 -14.18 -5.39
C MET A 123 8.59 -15.67 -5.51
N ASP A 124 9.44 -16.04 -6.46
CA ASP A 124 10.00 -17.39 -6.52
C ASP A 124 10.88 -17.62 -5.28
N ARG A 125 10.79 -18.79 -4.65
CA ARG A 125 11.51 -19.12 -3.40
C ARG A 125 13.04 -19.05 -3.59
N SER A 126 13.50 -19.18 -4.83
CA SER A 126 14.90 -19.04 -5.23
C SER A 126 15.43 -17.60 -5.09
N GLU A 127 14.55 -16.59 -5.10
CA GLU A 127 14.86 -15.17 -4.95
C GLU A 127 14.70 -14.66 -3.50
N MET A 128 14.37 -15.55 -2.56
CA MET A 128 14.54 -15.28 -1.12
C MET A 128 16.03 -15.27 -0.78
N VAL A 129 16.74 -14.30 -1.33
CA VAL A 129 18.05 -13.87 -0.85
C VAL A 129 17.88 -13.55 0.63
N LYS A 130 18.86 -13.96 1.45
CA LYS A 130 18.95 -13.57 2.88
C LYS A 130 18.49 -12.12 3.02
N PRO A 131 17.66 -11.78 4.03
CA PRO A 131 17.14 -10.43 4.22
C PRO A 131 18.30 -9.45 4.10
N ASP A 132 18.35 -8.73 2.99
CA ASP A 132 19.40 -7.75 2.78
C ASP A 132 19.06 -6.59 3.71
N CYS A 133 19.89 -6.40 4.73
CA CYS A 133 19.74 -5.29 5.67
C CYS A 133 20.05 -3.93 5.02
N SER A 134 20.01 -3.82 3.69
CA SER A 134 20.16 -2.55 3.01
C SER A 134 19.00 -1.58 3.31
N PRO A 135 19.30 -0.27 3.37
CA PRO A 135 18.29 0.75 3.61
C PRO A 135 17.28 0.84 2.46
N PHE A 136 16.03 1.15 2.79
CA PHE A 136 14.98 1.44 1.82
C PHE A 136 15.36 2.65 0.96
N SER A 137 15.24 2.53 -0.35
CA SER A 137 15.56 3.59 -1.32
C SER A 137 14.30 4.03 -2.05
N THR A 138 14.06 5.31 -2.24
CA THR A 138 12.92 5.81 -3.02
C THR A 138 13.18 5.78 -4.54
N ASP A 139 14.36 5.32 -4.98
CA ASP A 139 14.68 5.21 -6.40
C ASP A 139 13.98 3.99 -7.04
N LYS A 140 13.35 4.19 -8.21
CA LYS A 140 12.74 3.12 -9.00
C LYS A 140 13.74 2.02 -9.37
N LYS A 141 15.04 2.34 -9.45
CA LYS A 141 16.09 1.34 -9.73
C LYS A 141 16.35 0.38 -8.57
N ASP A 142 15.96 0.76 -7.35
CA ASP A 142 16.16 -0.04 -6.14
C ASP A 142 14.87 -0.78 -5.69
N GLN A 143 13.84 -0.77 -6.54
CA GLN A 143 12.50 -1.30 -6.21
C GLN A 143 12.52 -2.79 -5.82
N ALA A 144 13.29 -3.62 -6.54
CA ALA A 144 13.47 -5.04 -6.21
C ALA A 144 14.15 -5.25 -4.83
N LYS A 145 15.11 -4.38 -4.49
CA LYS A 145 15.81 -4.39 -3.20
C LYS A 145 14.87 -4.02 -2.06
N ASN A 146 14.04 -3.00 -2.28
CA ASN A 146 13.00 -2.60 -1.34
C ASN A 146 12.00 -3.74 -1.13
N ILE A 147 11.52 -4.40 -2.18
CA ILE A 147 10.56 -5.52 -2.07
C ILE A 147 11.13 -6.67 -1.22
N SER A 148 12.40 -7.04 -1.45
CA SER A 148 13.11 -8.04 -0.64
C SER A 148 13.24 -7.61 0.82
N ALA A 149 13.66 -6.37 1.06
CA ALA A 149 13.79 -5.78 2.39
C ALA A 149 12.46 -5.69 3.15
N ILE A 150 11.33 -5.45 2.46
CA ILE A 150 10.00 -5.37 3.07
C ILE A 150 9.52 -6.73 3.56
N ARG A 151 9.79 -7.80 2.80
CA ARG A 151 9.34 -9.15 3.11
C ARG A 151 10.24 -9.90 4.09
N GLY A 152 11.52 -9.54 4.17
CA GLY A 152 12.48 -10.13 5.12
C GLY A 152 12.37 -9.62 6.57
N HIS A 153 11.64 -8.52 6.79
CA HIS A 153 11.65 -7.76 8.05
C HIS A 153 10.27 -7.57 8.70
N THR A 154 9.21 -8.15 8.13
CA THR A 154 7.89 -8.16 8.76
C THR A 154 7.87 -9.14 9.95
N ILE A 155 7.65 -8.62 11.16
CA ILE A 155 7.35 -9.43 12.37
C ILE A 155 6.10 -10.31 12.16
N ASP A 156 5.27 -9.95 11.18
CA ASP A 156 4.13 -10.72 10.71
C ASP A 156 4.21 -10.85 9.19
N GLY A 157 4.77 -11.96 8.70
CA GLY A 157 5.15 -12.18 7.29
C GLY A 157 4.04 -11.88 6.26
N GLY A 158 2.78 -11.83 6.70
CA GLY A 158 1.61 -11.51 5.89
C GLY A 158 1.12 -10.05 5.96
N TRP A 159 1.68 -9.17 6.79
CA TRP A 159 1.12 -7.82 6.98
C TRP A 159 1.07 -7.01 5.67
N ALA A 160 2.22 -6.82 5.01
CA ALA A 160 2.29 -6.02 3.78
C ALA A 160 1.42 -6.64 2.69
N LEU A 161 1.52 -7.97 2.51
CA LEU A 161 0.72 -8.69 1.54
C LEU A 161 -0.78 -8.51 1.79
N SER A 162 -1.25 -8.71 3.03
CA SER A 162 -2.66 -8.61 3.39
C SER A 162 -3.19 -7.18 3.29
N PHE A 163 -2.40 -6.18 3.71
CA PHE A 163 -2.78 -4.78 3.68
C PHE A 163 -2.83 -4.24 2.24
N PHE A 164 -1.77 -4.41 1.46
CA PHE A 164 -1.74 -3.94 0.07
C PHE A 164 -2.69 -4.72 -0.84
N SER A 165 -2.92 -6.02 -0.58
CA SER A 165 -3.96 -6.76 -1.32
C SER A 165 -5.36 -6.21 -1.09
N LYS A 166 -5.67 -5.73 0.13
CA LYS A 166 -6.96 -5.07 0.42
C LYS A 166 -7.10 -3.77 -0.39
N ILE A 167 -6.04 -2.97 -0.47
CA ILE A 167 -6.02 -1.72 -1.27
C ILE A 167 -6.23 -2.03 -2.76
N ILE A 168 -5.48 -2.99 -3.32
CA ILE A 168 -5.58 -3.37 -4.73
C ILE A 168 -6.97 -3.93 -5.05
N ASN A 169 -7.53 -4.79 -4.18
CA ASN A 169 -8.87 -5.35 -4.40
C ASN A 169 -9.94 -4.27 -4.38
N LEU A 170 -9.86 -3.32 -3.43
CA LEU A 170 -10.77 -2.19 -3.37
C LEU A 170 -10.70 -1.32 -4.64
N ALA A 171 -9.50 -1.10 -5.18
CA ALA A 171 -9.32 -0.39 -6.44
C ALA A 171 -9.90 -1.18 -7.63
N LYS A 172 -9.64 -2.49 -7.71
CA LYS A 172 -10.17 -3.38 -8.77
C LYS A 172 -11.71 -3.43 -8.75
N GLU A 173 -12.31 -3.58 -7.58
CA GLU A 173 -13.77 -3.58 -7.39
C GLU A 173 -14.39 -2.27 -7.91
N ALA A 174 -13.81 -1.12 -7.56
CA ALA A 174 -14.30 0.19 -7.99
C ALA A 174 -14.10 0.46 -9.50
N LEU A 175 -13.09 -0.16 -10.11
CA LEU A 175 -12.84 -0.12 -11.55
C LEU A 175 -13.68 -1.14 -12.34
N GLY A 176 -14.41 -2.04 -11.67
CA GLY A 176 -15.09 -3.16 -12.33
C GLY A 176 -14.12 -4.19 -12.94
N VAL A 177 -12.88 -4.23 -12.46
CA VAL A 177 -11.85 -5.19 -12.90
C VAL A 177 -11.97 -6.44 -12.04
N LYS A 178 -12.07 -7.60 -12.69
CA LYS A 178 -12.13 -8.89 -11.99
C LYS A 178 -10.93 -9.08 -11.07
N THR A 179 -11.21 -9.37 -9.80
CA THR A 179 -10.21 -9.74 -8.80
C THR A 179 -9.58 -11.09 -9.12
N SER A 180 -8.40 -11.39 -8.55
CA SER A 180 -7.73 -12.67 -8.79
C SER A 180 -8.59 -13.87 -8.37
N SER A 181 -9.39 -13.73 -7.31
CA SER A 181 -10.34 -14.75 -6.84
C SER A 181 -11.49 -14.99 -7.83
N GLU A 182 -12.02 -13.93 -8.44
CA GLU A 182 -13.06 -14.03 -9.48
C GLU A 182 -12.50 -14.66 -10.76
N LYS A 183 -11.27 -14.28 -11.16
CA LYS A 183 -10.59 -14.91 -12.31
C LYS A 183 -10.40 -16.42 -12.10
N VAL A 184 -10.05 -16.86 -10.90
CA VAL A 184 -9.90 -18.28 -10.57
C VAL A 184 -11.25 -19.00 -10.61
N LEU A 185 -12.32 -18.39 -10.09
CA LEU A 185 -13.67 -18.95 -10.13
C LEU A 185 -14.19 -19.09 -11.57
N ASP A 186 -14.00 -18.07 -12.41
CA ASP A 186 -14.36 -18.12 -13.82
C ASP A 186 -13.59 -19.22 -14.57
N SER A 187 -12.28 -19.31 -14.33
CA SER A 187 -11.42 -20.36 -14.93
C SER A 187 -11.89 -21.75 -14.52
N THR A 188 -12.30 -21.91 -13.25
CA THR A 188 -12.82 -23.19 -12.73
C THR A 188 -14.20 -23.51 -13.32
N MET A 189 -15.06 -22.51 -13.49
CA MET A 189 -16.37 -22.68 -14.14
C MET A 189 -16.25 -23.00 -15.62
N GLU A 190 -15.32 -22.38 -16.35
CA GLU A 190 -15.04 -22.68 -17.75
C GLU A 190 -14.50 -24.10 -17.92
N LEU A 191 -13.55 -24.51 -17.06
CA LEU A 191 -13.06 -25.88 -17.02
C LEU A 191 -14.20 -26.88 -16.74
N ALA A 192 -15.05 -26.59 -15.75
CA ALA A 192 -16.21 -27.43 -15.44
C ALA A 192 -17.19 -27.54 -16.62
N ARG A 193 -17.48 -26.43 -17.31
CA ARG A 193 -18.34 -26.40 -18.50
C ARG A 193 -17.74 -27.18 -19.68
N SER A 194 -16.43 -27.07 -19.89
CA SER A 194 -15.73 -27.83 -20.93
C SER A 194 -15.64 -29.33 -20.63
N SER A 195 -15.65 -29.72 -19.35
CA SER A 195 -15.63 -31.14 -18.94
C SER A 195 -17.00 -31.84 -18.97
N LEU A 196 -18.07 -31.05 -19.10
CA LEU A 196 -19.46 -31.51 -19.24
C LEU A 196 -19.94 -31.52 -20.71
N SER A 197 -19.07 -31.09 -21.63
CA SER A 197 -19.24 -31.08 -23.09
C SER A 197 -18.48 -32.23 -23.72
#